data_AF-A0A8U0Q058-F1
#
_entry.id   AF-A0A8U0Q058-F1
#
_cell.length_a   1.000
_cell.length_b   1.000
_cell.length_c   1.000
_cell.angle_alpha   90.00
_cell.angle_beta   90.00
_cell.angle_gamma   90.00
#
_symmetry.space_group_name_H-M   'P 1'
#
loop_
_entity.id
_entity.type
_entity.pdbx_description
1 polymer ?
#
loop_
_entity_poly.entity_id
_entity_poly.type
_entity_poly.pdbx_seq_one_letter_code
_entity_poly.pdbx_strand_id
1 'polypeptide(L)'
;MAKSLRSKWKRKMRAVKRAKNAPKELARLKLALAHGGTGEISMNDIQDIATVVPAGKIKEKKVDVDMEGEEVDDGKMDMDSKRSKTTQLDEHGQYPIWMSQRQAKKLKGKRMTKKSGGKANKKKKGIAW
;
A
#
# COMPACT_ATOMS: atom_id res chain seq x y z
N MET A 1 39.33 0.92 -2.05
CA MET A 1 38.34 -0.17 -2.20
C MET A 1 37.38 -0.20 -1.02
N ALA A 2 36.07 -0.29 -1.25
CA ALA A 2 35.11 -0.48 -0.18
C ALA A 2 35.15 -1.90 0.38
N LYS A 3 34.84 -2.07 1.67
CA LYS A 3 34.77 -3.40 2.31
C LYS A 3 33.51 -4.13 1.85
N SER A 4 33.66 -5.42 1.50
CA SER A 4 32.54 -6.32 1.19
C SER A 4 31.49 -6.36 2.30
N LEU A 5 30.21 -6.52 1.94
CA LEU A 5 29.09 -6.69 2.87
C LEU A 5 29.29 -7.86 3.85
N ARG A 6 29.94 -8.92 3.35
CA ARG A 6 30.18 -10.16 4.10
C ARG A 6 31.47 -10.12 4.92
N SER A 7 32.26 -9.04 4.82
CA SER A 7 33.48 -8.83 5.60
C SER A 7 33.22 -8.99 7.10
N LYS A 8 34.15 -9.66 7.80
CA LYS A 8 34.09 -9.89 9.25
C LYS A 8 33.93 -8.58 10.03
N TRP A 9 34.64 -7.53 9.63
CA TRP A 9 34.59 -6.21 10.26
C TRP A 9 33.19 -5.57 10.19
N LYS A 10 32.59 -5.53 8.98
CA LYS A 10 31.25 -4.94 8.79
C LYS A 10 30.16 -5.78 9.47
N ARG A 11 30.35 -7.10 9.58
CA ARG A 11 29.43 -7.99 10.31
C ARG A 11 29.50 -7.73 11.82
N LYS A 12 30.71 -7.65 12.39
CA LYS A 12 30.94 -7.31 13.81
C LYS A 12 30.27 -5.97 14.16
N MET A 13 30.51 -4.93 13.37
CA MET A 13 29.92 -3.60 13.63
C MET A 13 28.40 -3.57 13.47
N ARG A 14 27.82 -4.38 12.58
CA ARG A 14 26.36 -4.55 12.50
C ARG A 14 25.80 -5.26 13.72
N ALA A 15 26.48 -6.26 14.26
CA ALA A 15 26.07 -6.94 15.50
C ALA A 15 26.07 -5.96 16.68
N VAL A 16 27.14 -5.18 16.84
CA VAL A 16 27.22 -4.12 17.87
C VAL A 16 26.08 -3.11 17.70
N LYS A 17 25.80 -2.67 16.47
CA LYS A 17 24.67 -1.76 16.20
C LYS A 17 23.31 -2.38 16.53
N ARG A 18 23.10 -3.66 16.22
CA ARG A 18 21.85 -4.37 16.57
C ARG A 18 21.68 -4.50 18.07
N ALA A 19 22.73 -4.80 18.83
CA ALA A 19 22.66 -4.84 20.29
C ALA A 19 22.25 -3.48 20.88
N LYS A 20 22.77 -2.37 20.35
CA LYS A 20 22.38 -1.01 20.76
C LYS A 20 20.94 -0.65 20.39
N ASN A 21 20.47 -1.06 19.21
CA ASN A 21 19.17 -0.65 18.68
C ASN A 21 18.02 -1.57 19.09
N ALA A 22 18.28 -2.86 19.30
CA ALA A 22 17.27 -3.86 19.67
C ALA A 22 16.37 -3.41 20.84
N PRO A 23 16.89 -2.96 22.00
CA PRO A 23 16.00 -2.55 23.10
C PRO A 23 15.16 -1.32 22.75
N LYS A 24 15.68 -0.41 21.93
CA LYS A 24 14.97 0.81 21.52
C LYS A 24 13.81 0.50 20.58
N GLU A 25 14.05 -0.35 19.59
CA GLU A 25 13.01 -0.79 18.66
C GLU A 25 11.98 -1.67 19.37
N LEU A 26 12.39 -2.55 20.29
CA LEU A 26 11.45 -3.36 21.08
C LEU A 26 10.54 -2.48 21.95
N ALA A 27 11.05 -1.42 22.57
CA ALA A 27 10.23 -0.49 23.33
C ALA A 27 9.20 0.21 22.42
N ARG A 28 9.63 0.73 21.26
CA ARG A 28 8.72 1.37 20.29
C ARG A 28 7.66 0.41 19.75
N LEU A 29 8.04 -0.82 19.43
CA LEU A 29 7.11 -1.82 18.94
C LEU A 29 6.12 -2.25 20.03
N LYS A 30 6.57 -2.42 21.28
CA LYS A 30 5.67 -2.70 22.42
C LYS A 30 4.69 -1.56 22.68
N LEU A 31 5.14 -0.31 22.54
CA LEU A 31 4.27 0.87 22.61
C LEU A 31 3.24 0.86 21.47
N ALA A 32 3.68 0.62 20.23
CA ALA A 32 2.79 0.55 19.08
C ALA A 32 1.78 -0.60 19.15
N LEU A 33 2.17 -1.74 19.75
CA LEU A 33 1.28 -2.89 19.94
C LEU A 33 0.36 -2.77 21.16
N ALA A 34 0.38 -1.64 21.88
CA ALA A 34 -0.39 -1.42 23.11
C ALA A 34 -0.13 -2.41 24.26
N HIS A 35 0.98 -3.15 24.25
CA HIS A 35 1.38 -4.02 25.38
C HIS A 35 1.79 -3.22 26.64
N GLY A 36 1.79 -1.90 26.58
CA GLY A 36 2.15 -0.97 27.65
C GLY A 36 0.96 -0.36 28.41
N GLY A 37 -0.26 -0.90 28.25
CA GLY A 37 -1.38 -0.59 29.15
C GLY A 37 -2.19 0.67 28.85
N THR A 38 -2.00 1.34 27.72
CA THR A 38 -2.74 2.56 27.35
C THR A 38 -3.17 2.59 25.88
N GLY A 39 -3.61 1.44 25.36
CA GLY A 39 -4.21 1.37 24.03
C GLY A 39 -5.27 0.28 24.03
N GLU A 40 -6.51 0.68 23.77
CA GLU A 40 -7.71 -0.13 23.56
C GLU A 40 -7.48 -1.21 22.48
N ILE A 41 -6.81 -2.31 22.83
CA ILE A 41 -6.80 -3.54 22.04
C ILE A 41 -7.10 -4.75 22.94
N SER A 42 -7.71 -4.53 24.10
CA SER A 42 -8.61 -5.56 24.60
C SER A 42 -9.87 -5.46 23.77
N MET A 43 -10.15 -6.50 23.00
CA MET A 43 -11.39 -6.75 22.27
C MET A 43 -12.61 -6.88 23.22
N ASN A 44 -12.64 -6.14 24.32
CA ASN A 44 -13.69 -6.09 25.32
C ASN A 44 -14.78 -5.12 24.87
N ASP A 45 -14.43 -3.97 24.27
CA ASP A 45 -15.41 -3.01 23.76
C ASP A 45 -16.21 -3.55 22.55
N ILE A 46 -15.70 -4.63 21.90
CA ILE A 46 -16.41 -5.36 20.84
C ILE A 46 -17.37 -6.41 21.42
N GLN A 47 -17.16 -6.88 22.66
CA GLN A 47 -18.08 -7.81 23.32
C GLN A 47 -19.42 -7.13 23.62
N ASP A 48 -19.40 -5.83 23.93
CA ASP A 48 -20.62 -5.05 24.17
C ASP A 48 -21.41 -4.76 22.89
N ILE A 49 -20.75 -4.73 21.72
CA ILE A 49 -21.41 -4.52 20.42
C ILE A 49 -22.03 -5.83 19.88
N ALA A 50 -21.41 -6.98 20.17
CA ALA A 50 -21.87 -8.27 19.68
C ALA A 50 -22.69 -9.04 20.73
N THR A 51 -23.92 -8.59 21.00
CA THR A 51 -24.89 -9.42 21.72
C THR A 51 -25.29 -10.63 20.86
N VAL A 52 -24.84 -11.83 21.24
CA VAL A 52 -25.23 -13.08 20.56
C VAL A 52 -26.70 -13.36 20.88
N VAL A 53 -27.59 -13.09 19.93
CA VAL A 53 -29.01 -13.42 20.05
C VAL A 53 -29.20 -14.92 19.77
N PRO A 54 -29.74 -15.71 20.72
CA PRO A 54 -30.01 -17.12 20.50
C PRO A 54 -31.09 -17.32 19.43
N ALA A 55 -30.94 -18.37 18.61
CA ALA A 55 -31.74 -18.63 17.41
C ALA A 55 -33.26 -18.69 17.63
N GLY A 56 -33.72 -18.93 18.87
CA GLY A 56 -35.14 -18.91 19.23
C GLY A 56 -35.80 -17.54 19.04
N LYS A 57 -35.07 -16.43 19.29
CA LYS A 57 -35.62 -15.06 19.21
C LYS A 57 -35.71 -14.50 17.79
N ILE A 58 -34.97 -15.09 16.84
CA ILE A 58 -34.91 -14.63 15.43
C ILE A 58 -36.14 -15.11 14.64
N LYS A 59 -36.78 -16.20 15.07
CA LYS A 59 -37.95 -16.77 14.38
C LYS A 59 -39.24 -15.97 14.60
N GLU A 60 -39.29 -15.12 15.63
CA GLU A 60 -40.50 -14.37 16.00
C GLU A 60 -40.56 -12.94 15.41
N LYS A 61 -39.42 -12.36 14.99
CA LYS A 61 -39.35 -11.00 14.41
C LYS A 61 -39.30 -11.00 12.88
N LYS A 62 -40.28 -11.64 12.23
CA LYS A 62 -40.54 -11.46 10.78
C LYS A 62 -41.82 -10.66 10.58
N VAL A 63 -41.88 -9.44 11.09
CA VAL A 63 -42.92 -8.47 10.70
C VAL A 63 -42.30 -7.08 10.78
N ASP A 64 -41.98 -6.56 9.59
CA ASP A 64 -42.00 -5.16 9.17
C ASP A 64 -41.22 -4.11 9.99
N VAL A 65 -40.02 -3.76 9.50
CA VAL A 65 -39.53 -2.38 9.49
C VAL A 65 -38.76 -2.16 8.19
N ASP A 66 -39.35 -1.37 7.29
CA ASP A 66 -38.69 -0.75 6.15
C ASP A 66 -37.42 0.00 6.63
N MET A 67 -36.24 -0.49 6.24
CA MET A 67 -34.99 0.25 6.37
C MET A 67 -34.74 0.98 5.05
N GLU A 68 -35.40 2.12 4.94
CA GLU A 68 -35.17 3.15 3.95
C GLU A 68 -33.81 3.81 4.25
N GLY A 69 -32.91 3.79 3.25
CA GLY A 69 -31.83 4.77 3.10
C GLY A 69 -30.64 4.68 4.06
N GLU A 70 -29.68 3.80 3.75
CA GLU A 70 -28.27 4.17 3.93
C GLU A 70 -27.46 3.45 2.83
N GLU A 71 -27.12 4.20 1.78
CA GLU A 71 -26.02 3.82 0.90
C GLU A 71 -24.80 3.66 1.79
N VAL A 72 -24.41 2.40 2.03
CA VAL A 72 -23.06 2.09 2.48
C VAL A 72 -22.16 2.55 1.34
N ASP A 73 -21.59 3.75 1.49
CA ASP A 73 -20.48 4.23 0.67
C ASP A 73 -19.35 3.24 0.87
N ASP A 74 -19.35 2.26 -0.01
CA ASP A 74 -18.52 1.08 -0.02
C ASP A 74 -17.09 1.48 -0.41
N GLY A 75 -16.44 2.25 0.47
CA GLY A 75 -15.02 2.59 0.49
C GLY A 75 -14.38 2.70 -0.88
N LYS A 76 -15.06 3.37 -1.83
CA LYS A 76 -14.61 3.41 -3.20
C LYS A 76 -13.51 4.45 -3.25
N MET A 77 -12.30 4.01 -2.93
CA MET A 77 -11.07 4.76 -3.14
C MET A 77 -11.19 5.46 -4.49
N ASP A 78 -11.04 6.79 -4.49
CA ASP A 78 -11.21 7.65 -5.66
C ASP A 78 -10.15 7.27 -6.72
N MET A 79 -10.45 6.20 -7.45
CA MET A 79 -9.69 5.72 -8.57
C MET A 79 -10.09 6.65 -9.69
N ASP A 80 -9.25 7.65 -10.00
CA ASP A 80 -9.47 8.62 -11.08
C ASP A 80 -10.14 7.94 -12.28
N SER A 81 -11.46 8.06 -12.33
CA SER A 81 -12.35 7.30 -13.22
C SER A 81 -12.18 7.72 -14.68
N LYS A 82 -11.43 8.80 -14.88
CA LYS A 82 -11.08 9.45 -16.15
C LYS A 82 -9.84 8.85 -16.81
N ARG A 83 -9.09 7.97 -16.12
CA ARG A 83 -7.86 7.39 -16.68
C ARG A 83 -8.13 6.16 -17.55
N SER A 84 -7.46 6.11 -18.70
CA SER A 84 -7.50 4.94 -19.59
C SER A 84 -6.76 3.73 -18.97
N LYS A 85 -7.45 2.59 -18.82
CA LYS A 85 -6.87 1.34 -18.28
C LYS A 85 -5.65 0.82 -19.07
N THR A 86 -5.57 1.15 -20.36
CA THR A 86 -4.53 0.66 -21.27
C THR A 86 -3.29 1.54 -21.28
N THR A 87 -3.41 2.85 -21.07
CA THR A 87 -2.27 3.79 -21.14
C THR A 87 -1.94 4.45 -19.81
N GLN A 88 -2.79 4.28 -18.79
CA GLN A 88 -2.70 4.90 -17.46
C GLN A 88 -2.63 6.44 -17.52
N LEU A 89 -3.03 7.02 -18.65
CA LEU A 89 -3.09 8.47 -18.83
C LEU A 89 -4.48 8.99 -18.49
N ASP A 90 -4.48 10.20 -17.97
CA ASP A 90 -5.66 11.05 -17.80
C ASP A 90 -6.09 11.74 -19.10
N GLU A 91 -7.22 12.45 -19.09
CA GLU A 91 -7.78 13.21 -20.23
C GLU A 91 -6.78 14.20 -20.84
N HIS A 92 -5.94 14.81 -20.00
CA HIS A 92 -4.87 15.73 -20.41
C HIS A 92 -3.56 15.03 -20.81
N GLY A 93 -3.53 13.69 -20.83
CA GLY A 93 -2.36 12.91 -21.23
C GLY A 93 -1.25 12.81 -20.19
N GLN A 94 -1.56 13.10 -18.92
CA GLN A 94 -0.63 13.10 -17.80
C GLN A 94 -0.67 11.77 -17.02
N TYR A 95 0.47 11.35 -16.47
CA TYR A 95 0.57 10.19 -15.58
C TYR A 95 0.24 10.56 -14.12
N PRO A 96 -0.19 9.60 -13.28
CA PRO A 96 -0.48 9.87 -11.87
C PRO A 96 0.70 10.46 -11.11
N ILE A 97 0.43 11.33 -10.13
CA ILE A 97 1.46 12.03 -9.34
C ILE A 97 2.31 11.05 -8.52
N TRP A 98 1.72 9.96 -8.04
CA TRP A 98 2.42 8.89 -7.31
C TRP A 98 3.35 8.05 -8.22
N MET A 99 3.18 8.14 -9.55
CA MET A 99 4.02 7.38 -10.47
C MET A 99 5.38 8.06 -10.63
N SER A 100 6.44 7.31 -10.35
CA SER A 100 7.80 7.84 -10.49
C SER A 100 8.12 8.25 -11.93
N GLN A 101 8.90 9.32 -12.11
CA GLN A 101 9.28 9.83 -13.43
C GLN A 101 9.96 8.75 -14.31
N ARG A 102 10.67 7.79 -13.69
CA ARG A 102 11.31 6.67 -14.40
C ARG A 102 10.29 5.68 -14.95
N GLN A 103 9.25 5.36 -14.19
CA GLN A 103 8.17 4.47 -14.64
C GLN A 103 7.37 5.11 -15.78
N ALA A 104 7.04 6.40 -15.65
CA ALA A 104 6.37 7.17 -16.72
C ALA A 104 7.17 7.16 -18.03
N LYS A 105 8.50 7.37 -17.97
CA LYS A 105 9.40 7.30 -19.13
C LYS A 105 9.43 5.90 -19.76
N LYS A 106 9.41 4.83 -18.94
CA LYS A 106 9.38 3.43 -19.43
C LYS A 106 8.08 3.10 -20.16
N LEU A 107 6.93 3.49 -19.61
CA LEU A 107 5.62 3.28 -20.22
C LEU A 107 5.47 4.08 -21.52
N LYS A 108 5.89 5.35 -21.51
CA LYS A 108 5.96 6.18 -22.73
C LYS A 108 6.84 5.51 -23.80
N GLY A 109 8.01 5.00 -23.42
CA GLY A 109 8.90 4.26 -24.34
C GLY A 109 8.20 3.06 -24.99
N LYS A 110 7.55 2.19 -24.20
CA LYS A 110 6.80 1.03 -24.71
C LYS A 110 5.67 1.41 -25.67
N ARG A 111 4.95 2.51 -25.36
CA ARG A 111 3.88 3.02 -26.21
C ARG A 111 4.41 3.53 -27.54
N MET A 112 5.50 4.31 -27.51
CA MET A 112 6.12 4.83 -28.73
C MET A 112 6.72 3.71 -29.58
N THR A 113 7.28 2.65 -28.99
CA THR A 113 7.75 1.47 -29.76
C THR A 113 6.61 0.73 -30.43
N LYS A 114 5.44 0.61 -29.78
CA LYS A 114 4.26 -0.03 -30.38
C LYS A 114 3.67 0.81 -31.52
N LYS A 115 3.59 2.14 -31.34
CA LYS A 115 3.07 3.06 -32.36
C LYS A 115 3.98 3.19 -33.59
N SER A 116 5.29 3.04 -33.41
CA SER A 116 6.29 3.21 -34.48
C SER A 116 6.77 1.90 -35.12
N GLY A 117 6.08 0.77 -34.88
CA GLY A 117 6.50 -0.53 -35.40
C GLY A 117 7.93 -0.91 -35.00
N GLY A 118 8.35 -0.56 -33.79
CA GLY A 118 9.70 -0.86 -33.26
C GLY A 118 10.82 0.10 -33.71
N LYS A 119 10.55 1.11 -34.55
CA LYS A 119 11.58 2.03 -35.05
C LYS A 119 11.89 3.23 -34.15
N ALA A 120 10.98 3.68 -33.27
CA ALA A 120 11.18 4.94 -32.51
C ALA A 120 12.21 4.87 -31.37
N ASN A 121 12.67 3.68 -30.97
CA ASN A 121 13.69 3.55 -29.92
C ASN A 121 15.06 3.11 -30.45
N LYS A 122 15.27 3.17 -31.77
CA LYS A 122 16.63 3.24 -32.31
C LYS A 122 17.17 4.63 -31.96
N LYS A 123 17.64 4.80 -30.71
CA LYS A 123 18.59 5.86 -30.40
C LYS A 123 19.66 5.75 -31.48
N LYS A 124 19.89 6.83 -32.25
CA LYS A 124 21.05 6.89 -33.15
C LYS A 124 22.26 6.57 -32.29
N LYS A 125 22.82 5.36 -32.45
CA LYS A 125 24.09 5.01 -31.81
C LYS A 125 25.11 5.91 -32.50
N GLY A 126 25.65 6.86 -31.74
CA GLY A 126 26.70 7.77 -32.22
C GLY A 126 26.20 9.20 -32.41
N ILE A 127 26.33 10.01 -31.37
CA ILE A 127 27.40 11.01 -31.35
C ILE A 127 28.10 10.83 -30.00
N ALA A 128 29.32 10.31 -30.07
CA ALA A 128 30.27 10.39 -28.98
C ALA A 128 30.90 11.78 -29.06
N TRP A 129 30.69 12.57 -28.02
CA TRP A 129 31.58 13.64 -27.64
C TRP A 129 31.77 13.54 -26.12
#